data_AF-A0A840E2Z0-F1
#
_entry.id   AF-A0A840E2Z0-F1
#
_cell.length_a   1.000
_cell.length_b   1.000
_cell.length_c   1.000
_cell.angle_alpha   90.00
_cell.angle_beta   90.00
_cell.angle_gamma   90.00
#
_symmetry.space_group_name_H-M   'P 1'
#
loop_
_entity.id
_entity.type
_entity.pdbx_description
1 polymer ?
#
loop_
_entity_poly.entity_id
_entity_poly.type
_entity_poly.pdbx_seq_one_letter_code
_entity_poly.pdbx_strand_id
1 'polypeptide(L)'
;QWARAQDLQASIESKTRVQKYSYNIDIVWHLACLALTGKIDMLKSYQNSFEAGKIPEHLESNIAEKSVKYAFEFAEKHLIILKERKDADAPLSSHALRVFNKIAEQLKAMGWTVYRDKNYERNAYFIGKDRLINIMYSLDMEEEALIVAFKASLSTLGFSTAHRHIFPDKPQYIALKEAEDVYTVSGAELDEGKLKEICADILEWADRQNVNQIIYDYAALPTNSELNLVLRHFVALVLIGDIEKLKFYKESFRAKNRLNFADYITKYDIDNSLTLARGYRMGFPKNALILSLDPQTASVASKTTSVEVDEANDTDDRLTMESAHALLKSLGWSAERINENDHMASYQLADREVDILYN
;
A
#
# COMPACT_ATOMS: atom_id res chain seq x y z
N GLN A 1 -0.15 14.51 9.22
CA GLN A 1 -0.46 15.74 8.45
C GLN A 1 0.78 16.28 7.75
N TRP A 2 1.90 16.54 8.45
CA TRP A 2 3.18 16.93 7.85
C TRP A 2 3.54 16.11 6.60
N ALA A 3 3.54 14.78 6.70
CA ALA A 3 3.87 13.91 5.59
C ALA A 3 2.94 14.06 4.39
N ARG A 4 1.64 14.36 4.59
CA ARG A 4 0.65 14.57 3.52
C ARG A 4 0.81 15.92 2.82
N ALA A 5 1.37 16.90 3.51
CA ALA A 5 1.65 18.21 2.94
C ALA A 5 2.92 18.26 2.08
N GLN A 6 3.72 17.18 2.07
CA GLN A 6 4.92 17.10 1.25
C GLN A 6 4.58 16.80 -0.21
N ASP A 7 5.09 17.64 -1.11
CA ASP A 7 5.13 17.36 -2.54
C ASP A 7 6.28 16.39 -2.84
N LEU A 8 5.97 15.09 -2.84
CA LEU A 8 6.95 14.05 -3.12
C LEU A 8 7.50 14.15 -4.54
N GLN A 9 6.68 14.57 -5.50
CA GLN A 9 7.12 14.67 -6.88
C GLN A 9 8.19 15.76 -7.00
N ALA A 10 7.93 16.95 -6.48
CA ALA A 10 8.93 18.02 -6.43
C ALA A 10 10.17 17.62 -5.62
N SER A 11 10.00 16.90 -4.51
CA SER A 11 11.12 16.39 -3.71
C SER A 11 11.99 15.41 -4.50
N ILE A 12 11.40 14.45 -5.22
CA ILE A 12 12.11 13.49 -6.07
C ILE A 12 12.85 14.24 -7.19
N GLU A 13 12.16 15.16 -7.87
CA GLU A 13 12.74 15.93 -8.97
C GLU A 13 13.92 16.80 -8.54
N SER A 14 13.84 17.44 -7.36
CA SER A 14 14.95 18.26 -6.83
C SER A 14 16.23 17.44 -6.63
N LYS A 15 16.10 16.17 -6.22
CA LYS A 15 17.23 15.27 -5.95
C LYS A 15 17.88 14.71 -7.22
N THR A 16 17.24 14.84 -8.39
CA THR A 16 17.87 14.48 -9.68
C THR A 16 19.01 15.43 -10.10
N ARG A 17 19.16 16.58 -9.43
CA ARG A 17 20.14 17.63 -9.79
C ARG A 17 21.44 17.60 -9.00
N VAL A 18 21.53 16.76 -7.96
CA VAL A 18 22.71 16.70 -7.09
C VAL A 18 23.86 16.03 -7.85
N GLN A 19 25.03 16.69 -7.91
CA GLN A 19 26.22 16.19 -8.61
C GLN A 19 27.47 16.04 -7.71
N LYS A 20 27.38 16.46 -6.44
CA LYS A 20 28.48 16.31 -5.45
C LYS A 20 27.95 15.51 -4.27
N TYR A 21 28.52 14.34 -4.03
CA TYR A 21 28.11 13.46 -2.94
C TYR A 21 29.09 13.60 -1.79
N SER A 22 28.59 13.94 -0.61
CA SER A 22 29.40 13.95 0.61
C SER A 22 29.23 12.66 1.43
N TYR A 23 28.20 11.86 1.12
CA TYR A 23 27.85 10.63 1.82
C TYR A 23 27.30 9.53 0.89
N ASN A 24 27.61 8.27 1.20
CA ASN A 24 27.16 7.08 0.45
C ASN A 24 25.62 6.94 0.39
N ILE A 25 24.87 7.49 1.35
CA ILE A 25 23.40 7.39 1.34
C ILE A 25 22.78 8.35 0.32
N ASP A 26 23.37 9.52 0.12
CA ASP A 26 22.87 10.55 -0.80
C ASP A 26 22.94 10.08 -2.26
N ILE A 27 24.00 9.33 -2.61
CA ILE A 27 24.12 8.76 -3.97
C ILE A 27 23.05 7.69 -4.20
N VAL A 28 22.75 6.82 -3.23
CA VAL A 28 21.69 5.81 -3.38
C VAL A 28 20.34 6.48 -3.62
N TRP A 29 20.06 7.55 -2.88
CA TRP A 29 18.81 8.31 -3.02
C TRP A 29 18.74 9.03 -4.35
N HIS A 30 19.84 9.65 -4.79
CA HIS A 30 19.93 10.27 -6.10
C HIS A 30 19.68 9.26 -7.22
N LEU A 31 20.34 8.10 -7.18
CA LEU A 31 20.19 7.04 -8.18
C LEU A 31 18.74 6.53 -8.22
N ALA A 32 18.10 6.35 -7.06
CA ALA A 32 16.69 6.00 -6.98
C ALA A 32 15.80 7.09 -7.61
N CYS A 33 16.07 8.37 -7.37
CA CYS A 33 15.33 9.49 -7.97
C CYS A 33 15.53 9.55 -9.50
N LEU A 34 16.75 9.33 -10.00
CA LEU A 34 17.03 9.22 -11.43
C LEU A 34 16.24 8.07 -12.07
N ALA A 35 16.18 6.93 -11.39
CA ALA A 35 15.47 5.75 -11.86
C ALA A 35 13.96 5.98 -11.92
N LEU A 36 13.38 6.57 -10.86
CA LEU A 36 11.97 6.93 -10.79
C LEU A 36 11.56 8.00 -11.82
N THR A 37 12.48 8.92 -12.15
CA THR A 37 12.24 9.97 -13.15
C THR A 37 12.65 9.58 -14.57
N GLY A 38 13.03 8.32 -14.80
CA GLY A 38 13.37 7.80 -16.12
C GLY A 38 14.61 8.41 -16.75
N LYS A 39 15.55 8.96 -15.95
CA LYS A 39 16.79 9.59 -16.42
C LYS A 39 17.87 8.55 -16.76
N ILE A 40 17.54 7.63 -17.67
CA ILE A 40 18.38 6.48 -18.02
C ILE A 40 19.75 6.88 -18.54
N ASP A 41 19.85 7.92 -19.37
CA ASP A 41 21.14 8.34 -19.92
C ASP A 41 22.13 8.75 -18.83
N MET A 42 21.64 9.36 -17.74
CA MET A 42 22.48 9.70 -16.59
C MET A 42 22.89 8.45 -15.80
N LEU A 43 21.96 7.50 -15.58
CA LEU A 43 22.28 6.22 -14.94
C LEU A 43 23.30 5.41 -15.75
N LYS A 44 23.15 5.40 -17.08
CA LYS A 44 24.09 4.75 -18.02
C LYS A 44 25.46 5.43 -17.98
N SER A 45 25.49 6.76 -17.91
CA SER A 45 26.74 7.50 -17.73
C SER A 45 27.45 7.11 -16.44
N TYR A 46 26.72 6.97 -15.33
CA TYR A 46 27.31 6.49 -14.07
C TYR A 46 27.87 5.07 -14.23
N GLN A 47 27.09 4.15 -14.81
CA GLN A 47 27.52 2.77 -15.05
C GLN A 47 28.83 2.72 -15.86
N ASN A 48 28.89 3.47 -16.97
CA ASN A 48 30.10 3.56 -17.81
C ASN A 48 31.30 4.14 -17.04
N SER A 49 31.08 5.11 -16.13
CA SER A 49 32.13 5.68 -15.29
C SER A 49 32.70 4.67 -14.29
N PHE A 50 31.84 3.83 -13.69
CA PHE A 50 32.27 2.72 -12.82
C PHE A 50 33.06 1.67 -13.61
N GLU A 51 32.56 1.24 -14.77
CA GLU A 51 33.25 0.28 -15.65
C GLU A 51 34.62 0.79 -16.13
N ALA A 52 34.75 2.10 -16.34
CA ALA A 52 36.01 2.73 -16.74
C ALA A 52 37.00 2.97 -15.57
N GLY A 53 36.67 2.54 -14.34
CA GLY A 53 37.49 2.77 -13.15
C GLY A 53 37.62 4.25 -12.74
N LYS A 54 36.78 5.13 -13.30
CA LYS A 54 36.76 6.57 -13.01
C LYS A 54 35.82 6.85 -11.84
N ILE A 55 36.10 6.20 -10.71
CA ILE A 55 35.30 6.33 -9.50
C ILE A 55 35.74 7.62 -8.78
N PRO A 56 34.82 8.54 -8.45
CA PRO A 56 35.14 9.66 -7.58
C PRO A 56 35.72 9.17 -6.25
N GLU A 57 36.84 9.73 -5.81
CA GLU A 57 37.66 9.27 -4.66
C GLU A 57 36.91 9.12 -3.31
N HIS A 58 35.67 9.61 -3.21
CA HIS A 58 34.86 9.67 -2.00
C HIS A 58 33.73 8.61 -1.92
N LEU A 59 33.60 7.73 -2.91
CA LEU A 59 32.57 6.70 -2.93
C LEU A 59 33.15 5.33 -2.56
N GLU A 60 32.56 4.66 -1.57
CA GLU A 60 32.84 3.24 -1.36
C GLU A 60 32.34 2.46 -2.58
N SER A 61 33.30 2.11 -3.45
CA SER A 61 33.10 1.60 -4.80
C SER A 61 32.00 0.53 -4.92
N ASN A 62 31.97 -0.45 -4.00
CA ASN A 62 31.10 -1.63 -4.13
C ASN A 62 29.60 -1.32 -3.90
N ILE A 63 29.26 -0.46 -2.91
CA ILE A 63 27.85 -0.11 -2.64
C ILE A 63 27.31 0.76 -3.77
N ALA A 64 28.11 1.74 -4.23
CA ALA A 64 27.72 2.64 -5.28
C ALA A 64 27.53 1.91 -6.62
N GLU A 65 28.48 1.04 -7.01
CA GLU A 65 28.40 0.24 -8.23
C GLU A 65 27.13 -0.65 -8.26
N LYS A 66 26.89 -1.39 -7.17
CA LYS A 66 25.69 -2.23 -7.04
C LYS A 66 24.40 -1.42 -7.12
N SER A 67 24.38 -0.24 -6.50
CA SER A 67 23.22 0.65 -6.49
C SER A 67 22.94 1.25 -7.87
N VAL A 68 23.97 1.63 -8.63
CA VAL A 68 23.83 2.10 -10.01
C VAL A 68 23.22 1.01 -10.88
N LYS A 69 23.72 -0.23 -10.77
CA LYS A 69 23.18 -1.36 -11.52
C LYS A 69 21.69 -1.57 -11.24
N TYR A 70 21.29 -1.61 -9.98
CA TYR A 70 19.87 -1.78 -9.62
C TYR A 70 19.01 -0.61 -10.08
N ALA A 71 19.50 0.62 -9.93
CA ALA A 71 18.78 1.81 -10.38
C ALA A 71 18.57 1.78 -11.91
N PHE A 72 19.58 1.37 -12.67
CA PHE A 72 19.50 1.21 -14.12
C PHE A 72 18.49 0.11 -14.52
N GLU A 73 18.62 -1.09 -13.96
CA GLU A 73 17.68 -2.21 -14.22
C GLU A 73 16.23 -1.84 -13.87
N PHE A 74 16.03 -1.11 -12.76
CA PHE A 74 14.72 -0.59 -12.40
C PHE A 74 14.22 0.42 -13.44
N ALA A 75 15.06 1.38 -13.84
CA ALA A 75 14.69 2.42 -14.78
C ALA A 75 14.31 1.85 -16.15
N GLU A 76 15.03 0.84 -16.65
CA GLU A 76 14.69 0.14 -17.90
C GLU A 76 13.32 -0.53 -17.81
N LYS A 77 13.06 -1.28 -16.74
CA LYS A 77 11.74 -1.87 -16.49
C LYS A 77 10.66 -0.80 -16.36
N HIS A 78 10.96 0.31 -15.70
CA HIS A 78 10.03 1.42 -15.54
C HIS A 78 9.72 2.10 -16.88
N LEU A 79 10.69 2.30 -17.76
CA LEU A 79 10.45 2.83 -19.11
C LEU A 79 9.60 1.89 -19.97
N ILE A 80 9.78 0.58 -19.86
CA ILE A 80 8.91 -0.40 -20.54
C ILE A 80 7.46 -0.16 -20.10
N ILE A 81 7.21 -0.06 -18.79
CA ILE A 81 5.88 0.24 -18.25
C ILE A 81 5.36 1.59 -18.76
N LEU A 82 6.19 2.64 -18.79
CA LEU A 82 5.77 3.96 -19.28
C LEU A 82 5.44 3.94 -20.79
N LYS A 83 6.17 3.14 -21.57
CA LYS A 83 5.89 2.95 -23.00
C LYS A 83 4.58 2.18 -23.19
N GLU A 84 4.40 1.07 -22.48
CA GLU A 84 3.16 0.29 -22.49
C GLU A 84 1.95 1.13 -22.05
N ARG A 85 2.10 2.04 -21.07
CA ARG A 85 1.07 3.04 -20.71
C ARG A 85 0.71 3.94 -21.87
N LYS A 86 1.73 4.46 -22.55
CA LYS A 86 1.54 5.35 -23.70
C LYS A 86 0.85 4.61 -24.84
N ASP A 87 1.21 3.36 -25.07
CA ASP A 87 0.61 2.51 -26.09
C ASP A 87 -0.85 2.15 -25.72
N ALA A 88 -1.15 1.92 -24.44
CA ALA A 88 -2.50 1.70 -23.93
C ALA A 88 -3.39 2.95 -24.01
N ASP A 89 -2.81 4.15 -23.90
CA ASP A 89 -3.52 5.42 -24.07
C ASP A 89 -3.63 5.86 -25.54
N ALA A 90 -2.81 5.35 -26.45
CA ALA A 90 -2.82 5.68 -27.88
C ALA A 90 -4.19 5.50 -28.58
N PRO A 91 -5.02 4.48 -28.28
CA PRO A 91 -6.35 4.35 -28.86
C PRO A 91 -7.38 5.32 -28.27
N LEU A 92 -7.08 6.00 -27.15
CA LEU A 92 -8.02 6.93 -26.52
C LEU A 92 -8.09 8.26 -27.28
N SER A 93 -9.30 8.79 -27.46
CA SER A 93 -9.48 10.11 -28.04
C SER A 93 -8.92 11.21 -27.12
N SER A 94 -8.54 12.35 -27.71
CA SER A 94 -8.12 13.54 -26.92
C SER A 94 -9.23 14.03 -25.98
N HIS A 95 -10.49 13.71 -26.27
CA HIS A 95 -11.62 13.98 -25.40
C HIS A 95 -11.64 13.02 -24.20
N ALA A 96 -11.47 11.71 -24.43
CA ALA A 96 -11.36 10.70 -23.37
C ALA A 96 -10.24 11.00 -22.36
N LEU A 97 -9.06 11.38 -22.86
CA LEU A 97 -7.94 11.76 -22.00
C LEU A 97 -8.25 13.00 -21.14
N ARG A 98 -8.99 13.97 -21.70
CA ARG A 98 -9.42 15.16 -20.95
C ARG A 98 -10.40 14.80 -19.82
N VAL A 99 -11.34 13.89 -20.08
CA VAL A 99 -12.28 13.40 -19.06
C VAL A 99 -11.52 12.70 -17.94
N PHE A 100 -10.61 11.78 -18.26
CA PHE A 100 -9.81 11.09 -17.24
C PHE A 100 -8.93 12.04 -16.41
N ASN A 101 -8.29 13.03 -17.04
CA ASN A 101 -7.48 14.02 -16.33
C ASN A 101 -8.34 14.87 -15.40
N LYS A 102 -9.53 15.29 -15.85
CA LYS A 102 -10.49 16.03 -15.03
C LYS A 102 -10.89 15.23 -13.78
N ILE A 103 -11.23 13.95 -13.95
CA ILE A 103 -11.57 13.05 -12.83
C ILE A 103 -10.40 12.95 -11.85
N ALA A 104 -9.18 12.71 -12.35
CA ALA A 104 -8.00 12.57 -11.52
C ALA A 104 -7.71 13.83 -10.68
N GLU A 105 -7.78 15.02 -11.29
CA GLU A 105 -7.53 16.28 -10.57
C GLU A 105 -8.63 16.57 -9.53
N GLN A 106 -9.89 16.27 -9.84
CA GLN A 106 -10.98 16.42 -8.87
C GLN A 106 -10.85 15.43 -7.70
N LEU A 107 -10.51 14.17 -7.96
CA LEU A 107 -10.26 13.17 -6.93
C LEU A 107 -9.11 13.59 -6.01
N LYS A 108 -8.00 14.08 -6.58
CA LYS A 108 -6.88 14.64 -5.79
C LYS A 108 -7.32 15.82 -4.93
N ALA A 109 -8.11 16.74 -5.48
CA ALA A 109 -8.64 17.89 -4.73
C ALA A 109 -9.55 17.47 -3.56
N MET A 110 -10.21 16.32 -3.68
CA MET A 110 -11.02 15.71 -2.62
C MET A 110 -10.22 14.84 -1.64
N GLY A 111 -8.89 14.78 -1.77
CA GLY A 111 -8.00 14.05 -0.87
C GLY A 111 -7.80 12.58 -1.23
N TRP A 112 -8.19 12.14 -2.43
CA TRP A 112 -7.89 10.80 -2.93
C TRP A 112 -6.49 10.74 -3.55
N THR A 113 -5.82 9.60 -3.37
CA THR A 113 -4.55 9.30 -4.02
C THR A 113 -4.81 8.59 -5.34
N VAL A 114 -4.64 9.31 -6.46
CA VAL A 114 -4.82 8.74 -7.80
C VAL A 114 -3.57 7.99 -8.24
N TYR A 115 -3.76 6.78 -8.74
CA TYR A 115 -2.69 5.86 -9.16
C TYR A 115 -3.09 5.10 -10.42
N ARG A 116 -2.10 4.75 -11.26
CA ARG A 116 -2.28 3.77 -12.34
C ARG A 116 -1.46 2.54 -12.04
N ASP A 117 -2.13 1.40 -12.03
CA ASP A 117 -1.48 0.12 -11.76
C ASP A 117 -0.74 -0.44 -12.98
N LYS A 118 -0.26 -1.69 -12.85
CA LYS A 118 0.45 -2.41 -13.93
C LYS A 118 -0.49 -2.88 -15.04
N ASN A 119 -1.79 -2.96 -14.78
CA ASN A 119 -2.82 -3.32 -15.77
C ASN A 119 -3.33 -2.09 -16.52
N TYR A 120 -2.77 -0.90 -16.23
CA TYR A 120 -3.17 0.38 -16.80
C TYR A 120 -4.57 0.84 -16.37
N GLU A 121 -5.11 0.21 -15.33
CA GLU A 121 -6.35 0.61 -14.71
C GLU A 121 -6.12 1.91 -13.93
N ARG A 122 -7.06 2.84 -14.07
CA ARG A 122 -7.04 4.10 -13.35
C ARG A 122 -7.75 3.90 -12.02
N ASN A 123 -6.99 4.10 -10.95
CA ASN A 123 -7.42 3.82 -9.60
C ASN A 123 -7.31 5.10 -8.76
N ALA A 124 -8.18 5.23 -7.77
CA ALA A 124 -8.09 6.29 -6.79
C ALA A 124 -8.35 5.71 -5.41
N TYR A 125 -7.39 5.90 -4.51
CA TYR A 125 -7.40 5.34 -3.18
C TYR A 125 -7.77 6.40 -2.14
N PHE A 126 -8.71 6.06 -1.27
CA PHE A 126 -8.99 6.80 -0.04
C PHE A 126 -8.56 5.96 1.16
N ILE A 127 -7.79 6.59 2.05
CA ILE A 127 -7.27 5.95 3.26
C ILE A 127 -8.11 6.44 4.43
N GLY A 128 -9.05 5.60 4.86
CA GLY A 128 -9.79 5.78 6.09
C GLY A 128 -8.94 5.41 7.31
N LYS A 129 -9.58 5.41 8.49
CA LYS A 129 -8.92 5.02 9.75
C LYS A 129 -8.58 3.53 9.77
N ASP A 130 -9.50 2.69 9.28
CA ASP A 130 -9.44 1.23 9.30
C ASP A 130 -9.48 0.58 7.91
N ARG A 131 -9.70 1.38 6.86
CA ARG A 131 -10.04 0.90 5.52
C ARG A 131 -9.23 1.60 4.44
N LEU A 132 -8.92 0.84 3.41
CA LEU A 132 -8.38 1.29 2.14
C LEU A 132 -9.47 1.13 1.09
N ILE A 133 -10.04 2.24 0.63
CA ILE A 133 -11.11 2.25 -0.36
C ILE A 133 -10.49 2.58 -1.71
N ASN A 134 -10.82 1.83 -2.74
CA ASN A 134 -10.35 2.04 -4.10
C ASN A 134 -11.53 2.26 -5.03
N ILE A 135 -11.41 3.27 -5.89
CA ILE A 135 -12.27 3.49 -7.03
C ILE A 135 -11.46 3.20 -8.28
N MET A 136 -11.79 2.11 -8.96
CA MET A 136 -11.34 1.87 -10.32
C MET A 136 -12.28 2.60 -11.26
N TYR A 137 -11.74 3.42 -12.17
CA TYR A 137 -12.53 4.13 -13.16
C TYR A 137 -12.05 3.88 -14.58
N SER A 138 -12.99 3.54 -15.46
CA SER A 138 -12.74 3.18 -16.86
C SER A 138 -13.73 3.89 -17.78
N LEU A 139 -13.43 3.90 -19.07
CA LEU A 139 -14.38 4.33 -20.09
C LEU A 139 -14.99 3.11 -20.74
N ASP A 140 -16.29 3.15 -20.92
CA ASP A 140 -16.93 2.33 -21.93
C ASP A 140 -16.71 3.00 -23.29
N MET A 141 -16.07 2.25 -24.18
CA MET A 141 -15.72 2.68 -25.54
C MET A 141 -16.63 2.01 -26.58
N GLU A 142 -17.57 1.16 -26.17
CA GLU A 142 -18.51 0.47 -27.07
C GLU A 142 -19.70 1.37 -27.44
N GLU A 143 -19.99 2.41 -26.66
CA GLU A 143 -21.10 3.32 -26.89
C GLU A 143 -20.71 4.59 -27.67
N GLU A 144 -21.66 5.16 -28.43
CA GLU A 144 -21.48 6.44 -29.15
C GLU A 144 -21.22 7.61 -28.17
N ALA A 145 -21.74 7.49 -26.94
CA ALA A 145 -21.50 8.43 -25.85
C ALA A 145 -20.38 7.93 -24.95
N LEU A 146 -19.47 8.83 -24.55
CA LEU A 146 -18.39 8.51 -23.65
C LEU A 146 -18.94 8.27 -22.24
N ILE A 147 -19.07 7.01 -21.82
CA ILE A 147 -19.53 6.64 -20.48
C ILE A 147 -18.34 6.34 -19.57
N VAL A 148 -18.36 6.88 -18.36
CA VAL A 148 -17.40 6.60 -17.31
C VAL A 148 -18.02 5.61 -16.32
N ALA A 149 -17.37 4.48 -16.11
CA ALA A 149 -17.74 3.50 -15.09
C ALA A 149 -16.83 3.65 -13.87
N PHE A 150 -17.41 3.65 -12.67
CA PHE A 150 -16.71 3.65 -11.39
C PHE A 150 -17.07 2.39 -10.62
N LYS A 151 -16.07 1.54 -10.38
CA LYS A 151 -16.18 0.33 -9.58
C LYS A 151 -15.45 0.52 -8.26
N ALA A 152 -16.18 0.37 -7.16
CA ALA A 152 -15.63 0.51 -5.82
C ALA A 152 -15.17 -0.83 -5.26
N SER A 153 -14.12 -0.77 -4.44
CA SER A 153 -13.68 -1.89 -3.61
C SER A 153 -13.09 -1.36 -2.31
N LEU A 154 -13.09 -2.20 -1.28
CA LEU A 154 -12.42 -1.90 -0.03
C LEU A 154 -11.49 -3.03 0.37
N SER A 155 -10.46 -2.66 1.13
CA SER A 155 -9.52 -3.55 1.79
C SER A 155 -9.12 -2.96 3.14
N THR A 156 -8.21 -3.63 3.83
CA THR A 156 -7.50 -3.06 4.98
C THR A 156 -6.00 -3.08 4.74
N LEU A 157 -5.27 -2.25 5.48
CA LEU A 157 -3.81 -2.27 5.43
C LEU A 157 -3.24 -3.63 5.85
N GLY A 158 -3.82 -4.25 6.89
CA GLY A 158 -3.44 -5.59 7.35
C GLY A 158 -3.64 -6.64 6.26
N PHE A 159 -4.80 -6.62 5.59
CA PHE A 159 -5.13 -7.57 4.52
C PHE A 159 -4.20 -7.42 3.30
N SER A 160 -4.00 -6.20 2.81
CA SER A 160 -3.12 -5.95 1.65
C SER A 160 -1.64 -6.21 1.96
N THR A 161 -1.18 -5.87 3.17
CA THR A 161 0.20 -6.13 3.61
C THR A 161 0.48 -7.63 3.73
N ALA A 162 -0.45 -8.39 4.32
CA ALA A 162 -0.32 -9.83 4.42
C ALA A 162 -0.34 -10.49 3.03
N HIS A 163 -1.21 -10.04 2.12
CA HIS A 163 -1.21 -10.51 0.73
C HIS A 163 0.15 -10.30 0.06
N ARG A 164 0.72 -9.09 0.13
CA ARG A 164 2.04 -8.78 -0.44
C ARG A 164 3.14 -9.68 0.12
N HIS A 165 3.11 -9.98 1.42
CA HIS A 165 4.13 -10.78 2.06
C HIS A 165 4.03 -12.26 1.67
N ILE A 166 2.81 -12.80 1.57
CA ILE A 166 2.59 -14.18 1.16
C ILE A 166 2.93 -14.35 -0.32
N PHE A 167 2.50 -13.40 -1.15
CA PHE A 167 2.58 -13.44 -2.61
C PHE A 167 3.35 -12.21 -3.16
N PRO A 168 4.69 -12.19 -3.06
CA PRO A 168 5.51 -11.01 -3.40
C PRO A 168 5.43 -10.59 -4.87
N ASP A 169 5.09 -11.52 -5.77
CA ASP A 169 4.97 -11.25 -7.21
C ASP A 169 3.59 -10.72 -7.61
N LYS A 170 2.64 -10.63 -6.67
CA LYS A 170 1.26 -10.16 -6.91
C LYS A 170 1.10 -8.68 -6.58
N PRO A 171 0.02 -8.02 -7.06
CA PRO A 171 -0.27 -6.63 -6.71
C PRO A 171 -0.33 -6.41 -5.19
N GLN A 172 0.15 -5.24 -4.75
CA GLN A 172 0.15 -4.88 -3.33
C GLN A 172 -1.27 -4.72 -2.79
N TYR A 173 -2.15 -4.07 -3.55
CA TYR A 173 -3.56 -3.96 -3.22
C TYR A 173 -4.30 -5.23 -3.64
N ILE A 174 -5.11 -5.77 -2.73
CA ILE A 174 -6.11 -6.78 -3.05
C ILE A 174 -7.44 -6.37 -2.40
N ALA A 175 -8.52 -6.39 -3.18
CA ALA A 175 -9.85 -6.11 -2.67
C ALA A 175 -10.28 -7.19 -1.66
N LEU A 176 -10.63 -6.75 -0.45
CA LEU A 176 -11.33 -7.56 0.54
C LEU A 176 -12.79 -7.73 0.12
N LYS A 177 -13.45 -6.66 -0.31
CA LYS A 177 -14.80 -6.70 -0.89
C LYS A 177 -14.88 -5.74 -2.05
N GLU A 178 -15.51 -6.18 -3.12
CA GLU A 178 -15.88 -5.34 -4.27
C GLU A 178 -17.36 -4.95 -4.11
N ALA A 179 -17.69 -3.72 -4.48
CA ALA A 179 -19.07 -3.31 -4.63
C ALA A 179 -19.70 -4.06 -5.80
N GLU A 180 -20.94 -4.49 -5.62
CA GLU A 180 -21.73 -5.13 -6.67
C GLU A 180 -22.25 -4.06 -7.65
N ASP A 181 -22.60 -2.90 -7.12
CA ASP A 181 -23.01 -1.75 -7.91
C ASP A 181 -21.82 -1.08 -8.61
N VAL A 182 -22.04 -0.69 -9.86
CA VAL A 182 -21.11 0.10 -10.67
C VAL A 182 -21.81 1.40 -11.03
N TYR A 183 -21.19 2.53 -10.71
CA TYR A 183 -21.73 3.83 -11.10
C TYR A 183 -21.34 4.11 -12.55
N THR A 184 -22.32 4.28 -13.43
CA THR A 184 -22.10 4.67 -14.83
C THR A 184 -22.64 6.08 -15.05
N VAL A 185 -21.80 6.97 -15.58
CA VAL A 185 -22.15 8.37 -15.81
C VAL A 185 -21.62 8.81 -17.16
N SER A 186 -22.43 9.55 -17.92
CA SER A 186 -21.96 10.19 -19.15
C SER A 186 -20.83 11.18 -18.84
N GLY A 187 -19.74 11.15 -19.62
CA GLY A 187 -18.63 12.08 -19.48
C GLY A 187 -19.05 13.55 -19.66
N ALA A 188 -20.18 13.81 -20.32
CA ALA A 188 -20.76 15.15 -20.43
C ALA A 188 -21.45 15.63 -19.13
N GLU A 189 -22.02 14.71 -18.36
CA GLU A 189 -22.73 14.97 -17.09
C GLU A 189 -21.80 14.89 -15.87
N LEU A 190 -20.58 14.40 -16.07
CA LEU A 190 -19.60 14.23 -15.01
C LEU A 190 -18.94 15.57 -14.64
N ASP A 191 -19.58 16.28 -13.71
CA ASP A 191 -19.05 17.44 -13.04
C ASP A 191 -18.53 17.13 -11.62
N GLU A 192 -18.01 18.15 -10.95
CA GLU A 192 -17.48 18.01 -9.58
C GLU A 192 -18.56 17.59 -8.58
N GLY A 193 -19.80 18.09 -8.75
CA GLY A 193 -20.92 17.76 -7.87
C GLY A 193 -21.30 16.30 -7.97
N LYS A 194 -21.42 15.79 -9.21
CA LYS A 194 -21.75 14.38 -9.43
C LYS A 194 -20.64 13.45 -8.94
N LEU A 195 -19.37 13.80 -9.17
CA LEU A 195 -18.25 13.00 -8.67
C LEU A 195 -18.18 12.99 -7.14
N LYS A 196 -18.50 14.11 -6.46
CA LYS A 196 -18.61 14.19 -5.00
C LYS A 196 -19.71 13.29 -4.45
N GLU A 197 -20.87 13.26 -5.11
CA GLU A 197 -22.00 12.37 -4.76
C GLU A 197 -21.55 10.90 -4.83
N ILE A 198 -20.96 10.48 -5.96
CA ILE A 198 -20.44 9.11 -6.13
C ILE A 198 -19.42 8.77 -5.06
N CYS A 199 -18.48 9.68 -4.76
CA CYS A 199 -17.49 9.45 -3.71
C CYS A 199 -18.15 9.28 -2.34
N ALA A 200 -19.14 10.13 -1.99
CA ALA A 200 -19.84 10.04 -0.72
C ALA A 200 -20.59 8.71 -0.58
N ASP A 201 -21.30 8.28 -1.62
CA ASP A 201 -22.04 7.02 -1.63
C ASP A 201 -21.09 5.81 -1.49
N ILE A 202 -19.93 5.85 -2.15
CA ILE A 202 -18.89 4.82 -2.04
C ILE A 202 -18.30 4.76 -0.63
N LEU A 203 -18.03 5.92 -0.01
CA LEU A 203 -17.54 5.97 1.36
C LEU A 203 -18.59 5.42 2.34
N GLU A 204 -19.87 5.77 2.16
CA GLU A 204 -20.96 5.27 2.98
C GLU A 204 -21.16 3.74 2.81
N TRP A 205 -21.11 3.25 1.56
CA TRP A 205 -21.11 1.82 1.27
C TRP A 205 -19.96 1.11 1.98
N ALA A 206 -18.75 1.69 1.92
CA ALA A 206 -17.58 1.11 2.54
C ALA A 206 -17.76 1.05 4.07
N ASP A 207 -18.28 2.09 4.71
CA ASP A 207 -18.50 2.13 6.17
C ASP A 207 -19.50 1.07 6.66
N ARG A 208 -20.51 0.73 5.84
CA ARG A 208 -21.50 -0.30 6.17
C ARG A 208 -20.93 -1.73 6.17
N GLN A 209 -19.76 -1.97 5.57
CA GLN A 209 -19.22 -3.32 5.47
C GLN A 209 -18.66 -3.82 6.81
N ASN A 210 -18.95 -5.07 7.16
CA ASN A 210 -18.35 -5.74 8.31
C ASN A 210 -17.06 -6.46 7.89
N VAL A 211 -15.93 -5.75 7.98
CA VAL A 211 -14.60 -6.25 7.62
C VAL A 211 -14.24 -7.55 8.33
N ASN A 212 -14.53 -7.64 9.63
CA ASN A 212 -14.21 -8.83 10.42
C ASN A 212 -14.98 -10.04 9.91
N GLN A 213 -16.29 -9.90 9.67
CA GLN A 213 -17.11 -10.99 9.15
C GLN A 213 -16.58 -11.47 7.80
N ILE A 214 -16.27 -10.55 6.89
CA ILE A 214 -15.73 -10.89 5.56
C ILE A 214 -14.42 -11.68 5.68
N ILE A 215 -13.53 -11.31 6.62
CA ILE A 215 -12.29 -12.05 6.88
C ILE A 215 -12.60 -13.47 7.39
N TYR A 216 -13.53 -13.63 8.33
CA TYR A 216 -13.94 -14.96 8.81
C TYR A 216 -14.55 -15.82 7.70
N ASP A 217 -15.37 -15.22 6.83
CA ASP A 217 -15.97 -15.92 5.69
C ASP A 217 -14.87 -16.44 4.74
N TYR A 218 -13.85 -15.63 4.46
CA TYR A 218 -12.69 -16.06 3.67
C TYR A 218 -11.88 -17.16 4.36
N ALA A 219 -11.67 -17.10 5.68
CA ALA A 219 -10.99 -18.15 6.43
C ALA A 219 -11.74 -19.50 6.40
N ALA A 220 -13.07 -19.46 6.24
CA ALA A 220 -13.93 -20.63 6.13
C ALA A 220 -13.99 -21.25 4.72
N LEU A 221 -13.51 -20.55 3.69
CA LEU A 221 -13.54 -21.05 2.32
C LEU A 221 -12.84 -22.42 2.15
N PRO A 222 -13.35 -23.27 1.24
CA PRO A 222 -12.71 -24.52 0.90
C PRO A 222 -11.49 -24.30 -0.01
N THR A 223 -10.56 -25.24 0.03
CA THR A 223 -9.28 -25.19 -0.68
C THR A 223 -9.39 -25.30 -2.21
N ASN A 224 -10.53 -25.78 -2.71
CA ASN A 224 -10.85 -25.89 -4.13
C ASN A 224 -11.61 -24.67 -4.70
N SER A 225 -11.64 -23.56 -3.95
CA SER A 225 -12.23 -22.30 -4.44
C SER A 225 -11.45 -21.72 -5.63
N GLU A 226 -12.06 -20.76 -6.33
CA GLU A 226 -11.36 -19.99 -7.37
C GLU A 226 -10.07 -19.35 -6.85
N LEU A 227 -9.08 -19.17 -7.72
CA LEU A 227 -7.73 -18.73 -7.35
C LEU A 227 -7.76 -17.48 -6.46
N ASN A 228 -8.50 -16.43 -6.85
CA ASN A 228 -8.57 -15.18 -6.07
C ASN A 228 -9.17 -15.40 -4.67
N LEU A 229 -10.13 -16.31 -4.53
CA LEU A 229 -10.73 -16.66 -3.25
C LEU A 229 -9.75 -17.46 -2.38
N VAL A 230 -8.93 -18.33 -2.98
CA VAL A 230 -7.86 -19.05 -2.27
C VAL A 230 -6.78 -18.08 -1.77
N LEU A 231 -6.39 -17.07 -2.55
CA LEU A 231 -5.43 -16.06 -2.08
C LEU A 231 -5.99 -15.31 -0.85
N ARG A 232 -7.28 -14.90 -0.91
CA ARG A 232 -7.97 -14.25 0.21
C ARG A 232 -8.09 -15.17 1.43
N HIS A 233 -8.29 -16.47 1.21
CA HIS A 233 -8.31 -17.48 2.26
C HIS A 233 -6.99 -17.55 3.03
N PHE A 234 -5.84 -17.62 2.35
CA PHE A 234 -4.53 -17.62 3.01
C PHE A 234 -4.30 -16.36 3.84
N VAL A 235 -4.60 -15.19 3.26
CA VAL A 235 -4.50 -13.92 3.97
C VAL A 235 -5.39 -13.91 5.22
N ALA A 236 -6.65 -14.37 5.09
CA ALA A 236 -7.57 -14.45 6.21
C ALA A 236 -7.07 -15.36 7.33
N LEU A 237 -6.54 -16.55 7.02
CA LEU A 237 -5.97 -17.46 8.01
C LEU A 237 -4.79 -16.85 8.77
N VAL A 238 -3.95 -16.08 8.08
CA VAL A 238 -2.87 -15.32 8.72
C VAL A 238 -3.43 -14.29 9.70
N LEU A 239 -4.40 -13.49 9.25
CA LEU A 239 -4.99 -12.41 10.03
C LEU A 239 -5.73 -12.90 11.28
N ILE A 240 -6.45 -14.02 11.19
CA ILE A 240 -7.10 -14.64 12.37
C ILE A 240 -6.14 -15.48 13.21
N GLY A 241 -4.90 -15.68 12.75
CA GLY A 241 -3.88 -16.46 13.46
C GLY A 241 -4.14 -17.97 13.51
N ASP A 242 -4.81 -18.54 12.50
CA ASP A 242 -5.11 -19.98 12.42
C ASP A 242 -3.89 -20.79 11.97
N ILE A 243 -2.94 -20.90 12.90
CA ILE A 243 -1.68 -21.61 12.71
C ILE A 243 -1.91 -23.12 12.53
N GLU A 244 -2.93 -23.68 13.16
CA GLU A 244 -3.17 -25.12 13.10
C GLU A 244 -3.67 -25.54 11.72
N LYS A 245 -4.57 -24.76 11.09
CA LYS A 245 -5.00 -25.01 9.70
C LYS A 245 -3.85 -24.84 8.71
N LEU A 246 -3.01 -23.81 8.89
CA LEU A 246 -1.82 -23.61 8.04
C LEU A 246 -0.79 -24.75 8.20
N LYS A 247 -0.58 -25.27 9.41
CA LYS A 247 0.25 -26.48 9.64
C LYS A 247 -0.35 -27.70 8.95
N PHE A 248 -1.67 -27.89 9.05
CA PHE A 248 -2.35 -29.00 8.38
C PHE A 248 -2.15 -28.95 6.85
N TYR A 249 -2.24 -27.77 6.24
CA TYR A 249 -1.94 -27.60 4.80
C TYR A 249 -0.49 -27.95 4.48
N LYS A 250 0.46 -27.47 5.29
CA LYS A 250 1.89 -27.77 5.12
C LYS A 250 2.17 -29.26 5.15
N GLU A 251 1.63 -29.99 6.14
CA GLU A 251 1.82 -31.43 6.24
C GLU A 251 1.14 -32.19 5.09
N SER A 252 -0.03 -31.75 4.65
CA SER A 252 -0.70 -32.34 3.47
C SER A 252 0.16 -32.20 2.21
N PHE A 253 0.75 -31.02 1.97
CA PHE A 253 1.67 -30.79 0.84
C PHE A 253 2.96 -31.61 0.96
N ARG A 254 3.44 -31.87 2.17
CA ARG A 254 4.58 -32.78 2.41
C ARG A 254 4.22 -34.22 2.05
N ALA A 255 3.01 -34.66 2.38
CA ALA A 255 2.46 -35.96 2.00
C ALA A 255 2.04 -36.06 0.51
N LYS A 256 2.36 -35.05 -0.31
CA LYS A 256 1.94 -34.93 -1.73
C LYS A 256 0.43 -34.90 -1.93
N ASN A 257 -0.35 -34.62 -0.88
CA ASN A 257 -1.77 -34.35 -0.96
C ASN A 257 -2.00 -32.84 -1.05
N ARG A 258 -2.35 -32.35 -2.24
CA ARG A 258 -2.57 -30.92 -2.49
C ARG A 258 -3.94 -30.42 -2.02
N LEU A 259 -4.78 -31.24 -1.40
CA LEU A 259 -6.12 -30.84 -0.91
C LEU A 259 -6.97 -30.11 -1.98
N ASN A 260 -6.79 -30.45 -3.26
CA ASN A 260 -7.43 -29.76 -4.39
C ASN A 260 -7.14 -28.25 -4.50
N PHE A 261 -6.09 -27.74 -3.85
CA PHE A 261 -5.60 -26.40 -4.14
C PHE A 261 -5.19 -26.30 -5.62
N ALA A 262 -5.49 -25.15 -6.22
CA ALA A 262 -5.01 -24.81 -7.56
C ALA A 262 -3.49 -25.02 -7.67
N ASP A 263 -3.02 -25.43 -8.85
CA ASP A 263 -1.61 -25.77 -9.08
C ASP A 263 -0.64 -24.61 -8.80
N TYR A 264 -1.14 -23.38 -8.90
CA TYR A 264 -0.41 -22.15 -8.59
C TYR A 264 -0.06 -21.97 -7.11
N ILE A 265 -0.75 -22.64 -6.18
CA ILE A 265 -0.40 -22.56 -4.76
C ILE A 265 0.83 -23.43 -4.51
N THR A 266 1.87 -22.84 -3.96
CA THR A 266 3.15 -23.51 -3.73
C THR A 266 3.36 -23.83 -2.26
N LYS A 267 4.35 -24.68 -1.99
CA LYS A 267 4.81 -24.91 -0.60
C LYS A 267 5.34 -23.61 0.03
N TYR A 268 5.91 -22.73 -0.80
CA TYR A 268 6.45 -21.44 -0.37
C TYR A 268 5.34 -20.50 0.13
N ASP A 269 4.20 -20.44 -0.54
CA ASP A 269 3.05 -19.63 -0.10
C ASP A 269 2.52 -20.08 1.27
N ILE A 270 2.47 -21.40 1.51
CA ILE A 270 2.07 -21.98 2.80
C ILE A 270 3.11 -21.65 3.88
N ASP A 271 4.40 -21.76 3.57
CA ASP A 271 5.48 -21.46 4.51
C ASP A 271 5.52 -19.97 4.89
N ASN A 272 5.32 -19.07 3.91
CA ASN A 272 5.21 -17.63 4.15
C ASN A 272 3.99 -17.31 5.02
N SER A 273 2.84 -17.90 4.70
CA SER A 273 1.62 -17.74 5.50
C SER A 273 1.83 -18.19 6.95
N LEU A 274 2.43 -19.36 7.16
CA LEU A 274 2.70 -19.90 8.49
C LEU A 274 3.71 -19.03 9.28
N THR A 275 4.74 -18.53 8.61
CA THR A 275 5.75 -17.64 9.21
C THR A 275 5.10 -16.33 9.65
N LEU A 276 4.30 -15.73 8.76
CA LEU A 276 3.60 -14.49 9.04
C LEU A 276 2.56 -14.65 10.16
N ALA A 277 1.75 -15.72 10.13
CA ALA A 277 0.76 -16.02 11.18
C ALA A 277 1.38 -16.21 12.56
N ARG A 278 2.56 -16.84 12.64
CA ARG A 278 3.32 -16.95 13.90
C ARG A 278 3.79 -15.59 14.40
N GLY A 279 4.19 -14.70 13.49
CA GLY A 279 4.44 -13.30 13.79
C GLY A 279 3.23 -12.69 14.51
N TYR A 280 2.03 -12.80 13.93
CA TYR A 280 0.77 -12.26 14.51
C TYR A 280 0.46 -12.81 15.91
N ARG A 281 0.80 -14.06 16.19
CA ARG A 281 0.64 -14.66 17.52
C ARG A 281 1.69 -14.19 18.55
N MET A 282 2.90 -13.85 18.11
CA MET A 282 4.03 -13.46 18.97
C MET A 282 4.20 -11.94 19.16
N GLY A 283 3.25 -11.13 18.70
CA GLY A 283 3.28 -9.68 18.91
C GLY A 283 3.50 -8.82 17.65
N PHE A 284 3.32 -9.37 16.44
CA PHE A 284 2.88 -8.51 15.32
C PHE A 284 1.62 -7.78 15.76
N PRO A 285 1.45 -6.50 15.39
CA PRO A 285 0.36 -5.71 15.93
C PRO A 285 -0.98 -6.37 15.60
N LYS A 286 -1.64 -6.90 16.63
CA LYS A 286 -3.09 -7.21 16.64
C LYS A 286 -3.93 -5.96 16.29
N ASN A 287 -3.29 -4.79 16.23
CA ASN A 287 -3.89 -3.49 15.95
C ASN A 287 -3.62 -2.98 14.52
N ALA A 288 -3.18 -3.82 13.58
CA ALA A 288 -3.45 -3.56 12.16
C ALA A 288 -4.96 -3.78 11.90
N LEU A 289 -5.79 -2.92 12.51
CA LEU A 289 -7.26 -2.96 12.58
C LEU A 289 -7.87 -4.32 12.23
N ILE A 290 -7.67 -5.28 13.13
CA ILE A 290 -8.62 -6.34 13.39
C ILE A 290 -9.16 -6.01 14.76
N LEU A 291 -10.35 -5.41 14.80
CA LEU A 291 -11.04 -5.11 16.05
C LEU A 291 -11.14 -6.40 16.86
N SER A 292 -10.44 -6.42 18.00
CA SER A 292 -10.66 -7.39 19.07
C SER A 292 -12.12 -7.27 19.52
N LEU A 293 -12.88 -8.34 19.33
CA LEU A 293 -14.20 -8.51 19.94
C LEU A 293 -14.01 -8.84 21.42
N ASP A 294 -14.54 -8.00 22.30
CA ASP A 294 -15.15 -8.47 23.54
C ASP A 294 -16.60 -7.93 23.59
N PRO A 295 -17.66 -8.75 23.65
CA PRO A 295 -19.04 -8.31 23.41
C PRO A 295 -19.69 -7.54 24.59
N GLN A 296 -18.93 -7.16 25.61
CA GLN A 296 -19.48 -6.64 26.86
C GLN A 296 -18.74 -5.36 27.28
N THR A 297 -19.06 -4.25 26.60
CA THR A 297 -19.08 -2.89 27.19
C THR A 297 -19.44 -1.88 26.11
N ALA A 298 -20.73 -1.78 25.82
CA ALA A 298 -21.31 -0.56 25.28
C ALA A 298 -21.38 0.52 26.37
N SER A 299 -21.33 1.80 25.95
CA SER A 299 -21.26 3.03 26.77
C SER A 299 -19.82 3.38 27.14
N VAL A 300 -19.25 4.53 26.74
CA VAL A 300 -19.67 5.85 27.25
C VAL A 300 -19.50 6.96 26.20
N ALA A 301 -20.44 7.89 26.30
CA ALA A 301 -20.63 9.10 25.53
C ALA A 301 -19.42 10.05 25.43
N SER A 302 -19.41 10.75 24.30
CA SER A 302 -18.63 11.96 24.04
C SER A 302 -18.90 13.05 25.08
N LYS A 303 -17.85 13.52 25.76
CA LYS A 303 -17.80 14.84 26.38
C LYS A 303 -16.40 15.44 26.19
N THR A 304 -16.32 16.38 25.25
CA THR A 304 -15.33 17.44 25.23
C THR A 304 -15.50 18.29 26.50
N THR A 305 -14.49 18.32 27.34
CA THR A 305 -14.36 19.35 28.37
C THR A 305 -12.92 19.84 28.35
N SER A 306 -12.78 21.14 28.10
CA SER A 306 -11.57 21.93 28.26
C SER A 306 -11.02 21.76 29.68
N VAL A 307 -9.77 21.31 29.79
CA VAL A 307 -9.05 21.28 31.07
C VAL A 307 -8.28 22.59 31.19
N GLU A 308 -8.76 23.45 32.08
CA GLU A 308 -7.97 24.55 32.64
C GLU A 308 -6.80 23.96 33.43
N VAL A 309 -5.61 24.51 33.21
CA VAL A 309 -4.36 24.08 33.83
C VAL A 309 -4.27 24.69 35.22
N ASP A 310 -4.55 23.89 36.24
CA ASP A 310 -4.17 24.19 37.62
C ASP A 310 -2.82 23.55 37.94
N GLU A 311 -1.85 24.40 38.29
CA GLU A 311 -0.52 24.02 38.75
C GLU A 311 -0.59 23.33 40.12
N ALA A 312 -0.48 21.99 40.17
CA ALA A 312 0.04 21.27 41.33
C ALA A 312 0.37 19.80 41.02
N ASN A 313 1.53 19.38 41.50
CA ASN A 313 2.16 18.04 41.48
C ASN A 313 2.83 17.58 40.17
N ASP A 314 4.12 17.87 40.13
CA ASP A 314 5.17 17.30 39.29
C ASP A 314 5.38 15.80 39.61
N THR A 315 4.40 14.97 39.28
CA THR A 315 4.61 13.56 38.94
C THR A 315 4.33 13.43 37.45
N ASP A 316 5.21 14.03 36.67
CA ASP A 316 5.28 13.88 35.23
C ASP A 316 5.40 12.36 34.95
N ASP A 317 4.34 11.74 34.42
CA ASP A 317 4.36 10.40 33.86
C ASP A 317 5.32 10.43 32.66
N ARG A 318 6.62 10.35 32.94
CA ARG A 318 7.67 10.40 31.93
C ARG A 318 7.38 9.28 30.95
N LEU A 319 7.16 9.67 29.70
CA LEU A 319 6.95 8.78 28.57
C LEU A 319 8.14 7.80 28.49
N THR A 320 7.95 6.59 29.00
CA THR A 320 8.94 5.51 28.89
C THR A 320 8.94 4.98 27.46
N MET A 321 10.04 4.37 27.03
CA MET A 321 10.11 3.74 25.70
C MET A 321 9.03 2.68 25.50
N GLU A 322 8.69 1.94 26.55
CA GLU A 322 7.57 0.99 26.51
C GLU A 322 6.22 1.67 26.31
N SER A 323 5.97 2.79 26.99
CA SER A 323 4.73 3.56 26.82
C SER A 323 4.65 4.25 25.45
N ALA A 324 5.75 4.77 24.92
CA ALA A 324 5.84 5.34 23.57
C ALA A 324 5.56 4.27 22.51
N HIS A 325 6.20 3.11 22.66
CA HIS A 325 6.03 1.98 21.75
C HIS A 325 4.59 1.44 21.77
N ALA A 326 3.99 1.32 22.95
CA ALA A 326 2.59 0.92 23.10
C ALA A 326 1.63 1.96 22.52
N LEU A 327 1.88 3.25 22.76
CA LEU A 327 1.09 4.35 22.23
C LEU A 327 1.12 4.37 20.70
N LEU A 328 2.31 4.33 20.09
CA LEU A 328 2.46 4.30 18.63
C LEU A 328 1.74 3.11 18.01
N LYS A 329 1.84 1.91 18.62
CA LYS A 329 1.07 0.74 18.20
C LYS A 329 -0.43 0.93 18.34
N SER A 330 -0.90 1.58 19.41
CA SER A 330 -2.34 1.89 19.60
C SER A 330 -2.88 2.87 18.55
N LEU A 331 -2.01 3.74 18.03
CA LEU A 331 -2.31 4.69 16.96
C LEU A 331 -2.20 4.08 15.56
N GLY A 332 -1.94 2.77 15.46
CA GLY A 332 -1.87 2.04 14.19
C GLY A 332 -0.51 2.10 13.49
N TRP A 333 0.55 2.53 14.19
CA TRP A 333 1.92 2.50 13.66
C TRP A 333 2.55 1.12 13.89
N SER A 334 3.34 0.64 12.94
CA SER A 334 4.22 -0.51 13.17
C SER A 334 5.47 -0.02 13.87
N ALA A 335 5.73 -0.48 15.09
CA ALA A 335 6.92 -0.10 15.84
C ALA A 335 7.87 -1.29 15.99
N GLU A 336 9.14 -1.08 15.65
CA GLU A 336 10.22 -2.05 15.77
C GLU A 336 11.48 -1.44 16.40
N ARG A 337 12.31 -2.30 16.97
CA ARG A 337 13.61 -1.93 17.52
C ARG A 337 14.67 -2.14 16.44
N ILE A 338 15.37 -1.09 16.04
CA ILE A 338 16.41 -1.15 15.00
C ILE A 338 17.74 -1.60 15.61
N ASN A 339 18.09 -1.06 16.77
CA ASN A 339 19.32 -1.41 17.49
C ASN A 339 19.12 -1.26 19.02
N GLU A 340 20.21 -1.30 19.80
CA GLU A 340 20.12 -1.25 21.25
C GLU A 340 19.37 -0.02 21.79
N ASN A 341 19.45 1.12 21.12
CA ASN A 341 18.87 2.38 21.61
C ASN A 341 17.79 2.95 20.67
N ASP A 342 17.87 2.68 19.37
CA ASP A 342 16.98 3.28 18.38
C ASP A 342 15.79 2.39 18.05
N HIS A 343 14.63 3.02 18.06
CA HIS A 343 13.37 2.45 17.64
C HIS A 343 12.83 3.20 16.44
N MET A 344 12.08 2.50 15.60
CA MET A 344 11.38 3.09 14.47
C MET A 344 9.92 2.74 14.54
N ALA A 345 9.08 3.76 14.37
CA ALA A 345 7.66 3.60 14.15
C ALA A 345 7.34 4.04 12.72
N SER A 346 6.80 3.11 11.95
CA SER A 346 6.43 3.32 10.56
C SER A 346 4.92 3.39 10.42
N TYR A 347 4.45 4.31 9.59
CA TYR A 347 3.05 4.45 9.22
C TYR A 347 2.93 4.46 7.70
N GLN A 348 2.18 3.50 7.18
CA GLN A 348 2.00 3.34 5.74
C GLN A 348 0.83 4.20 5.26
N LEU A 349 1.14 5.08 4.30
CA LEU A 349 0.17 5.76 3.45
C LEU A 349 0.16 5.08 2.07
N ALA A 350 -0.81 5.40 1.21
CA ALA A 350 -1.00 4.72 -0.07
C ALA A 350 0.18 4.93 -1.04
N ASP A 351 0.84 6.09 -0.96
CA ASP A 351 1.94 6.47 -1.84
C ASP A 351 3.29 6.63 -1.12
N ARG A 352 3.32 6.50 0.22
CA ARG A 352 4.51 6.77 1.02
C ARG A 352 4.51 6.07 2.37
N GLU A 353 5.68 5.86 2.90
CA GLU A 353 5.90 5.44 4.27
C GLU A 353 6.36 6.63 5.11
N VAL A 354 5.90 6.69 6.35
CA VAL A 354 6.29 7.73 7.31
C VAL A 354 6.96 7.06 8.49
N ASP A 355 8.26 7.32 8.65
CA ASP A 355 9.04 6.78 9.74
C ASP A 355 9.32 7.85 10.81
N ILE A 356 9.14 7.46 12.07
CA ILE A 356 9.57 8.20 13.24
C ILE A 356 10.68 7.38 13.89
N LEU A 357 11.89 7.95 13.93
CA LEU A 357 12.98 7.44 14.74
C LEU A 357 12.84 8.02 16.15
N TYR A 358 12.90 7.18 17.19
CA TYR A 358 12.81 7.61 18.58
C TYR A 358 13.72 6.75 19.47
N ASN A 359 14.26 7.35 20.54
CA ASN A 359 15.15 6.72 21.50
C ASN A 359 14.94 7.26 22.92
#